data_AF-A0A962TRH8-F1
#
_entry.id   AF-A0A962TRH8-F1
#
_cell.length_a   1.000
_cell.length_b   1.000
_cell.length_c   1.000
_cell.angle_alpha   90.00
_cell.angle_beta   90.00
_cell.angle_gamma   90.00
#
_symmetry.space_group_name_H-M   'P 1'
#
loop_
_entity.id
_entity.type
_entity.pdbx_description
1 polymer ?
#
loop_
_entity_poly.entity_id
_entity_poly.type
_entity_poly.pdbx_seq_one_letter_code
_entity_poly.pdbx_strand_id
1 'polypeptide(L)'
;MDIVTIPRRQIGEHGDKAEIREEWWRERRIRFVFEYGYPHGHPTHGIYISKETPKRKEIKPKGITCPEGIWSREAFCLLGEKEGNLDKNVGWLAQRLAEVLVLEPSIEVFTIDSYTGQKKRFDRDFLRSQNAAKWFVEGLIKGQPGEGIYIFVNREQFENYLADKPIENKVASPEPENAKPANKEKELLGKQKTTEKSLGTRERDTVLKMIIGMAIGGYSYDPKASKSPTAKEISDDLLRQGISVSDDTIRKWLKEAAEILPPDTE
;
A
#
# COMPACT_ATOMS: atom_id res chain seq x y z
N MET A 1 7.14 -26.46 -30.33
CA MET A 1 5.95 -26.08 -29.54
C MET A 1 4.81 -26.94 -30.03
N ASP A 2 4.35 -27.89 -29.22
CA ASP A 2 3.17 -28.68 -29.58
C ASP A 2 1.95 -27.91 -29.08
N ILE A 3 1.20 -27.33 -30.01
CA ILE A 3 -0.07 -26.67 -29.69
C ILE A 3 -1.15 -27.74 -29.76
N VAL A 4 -1.67 -28.16 -28.62
CA VAL A 4 -2.87 -29.02 -28.57
C VAL A 4 -4.09 -28.11 -28.51
N THR A 5 -4.77 -27.95 -29.63
CA THR A 5 -6.04 -27.24 -29.70
C THR A 5 -7.17 -28.20 -29.34
N ILE A 6 -7.79 -28.03 -28.17
CA ILE A 6 -8.97 -28.83 -27.81
C ILE A 6 -10.20 -28.13 -28.41
N PRO A 7 -10.92 -28.75 -29.37
CA PRO A 7 -12.12 -28.17 -29.92
C PRO A 7 -13.25 -28.13 -28.87
N ARG A 8 -13.95 -27.00 -28.80
CA ARG A 8 -15.02 -26.67 -27.84
C ARG A 8 -16.21 -27.67 -27.80
N ARG A 9 -16.25 -28.65 -28.71
CA ARG A 9 -17.32 -29.65 -28.83
C ARG A 9 -17.21 -30.86 -27.89
N GLN A 10 -16.06 -31.13 -27.27
CA GLN A 10 -15.89 -32.32 -26.41
C GLN A 10 -16.22 -32.10 -24.91
N ILE A 11 -16.63 -30.91 -24.50
CA ILE A 11 -16.95 -30.61 -23.08
C ILE A 11 -18.40 -31.02 -22.72
N GLY A 12 -19.13 -31.65 -23.65
CA GLY A 12 -20.56 -31.96 -23.50
C GLY A 12 -20.93 -33.34 -22.98
N GLU A 13 -19.99 -34.30 -22.86
CA GLU A 13 -20.38 -35.71 -22.69
C GLU A 13 -19.84 -36.43 -21.43
N HIS A 14 -19.08 -35.75 -20.57
CA HIS A 14 -18.73 -36.32 -19.27
C HIS A 14 -19.42 -35.58 -18.13
N GLY A 15 -19.91 -36.38 -17.17
CA GLY A 15 -20.72 -35.99 -16.03
C GLY A 15 -20.11 -34.89 -15.17
N ASP A 16 -20.93 -34.48 -14.19
CA ASP A 16 -20.79 -33.31 -13.32
C ASP A 16 -19.42 -32.60 -13.35
N LYS A 17 -19.42 -31.34 -13.81
CA LYS A 17 -18.23 -30.50 -14.00
C LYS A 17 -17.40 -30.33 -12.72
N ALA A 18 -17.99 -30.60 -11.56
CA ALA A 18 -17.32 -30.58 -10.26
C ALA A 18 -16.39 -31.79 -10.04
N GLU A 19 -16.77 -32.98 -10.51
CA GLU A 19 -16.06 -34.23 -10.20
C GLU A 19 -14.80 -34.41 -11.06
N ILE A 20 -14.87 -34.02 -12.34
CA ILE A 20 -13.70 -33.98 -13.25
C ILE A 20 -12.67 -32.94 -12.79
N ARG A 21 -13.11 -31.88 -12.09
CA ARG A 21 -12.20 -30.86 -11.53
C ARG A 21 -11.37 -31.44 -10.39
N GLU A 22 -11.99 -32.11 -9.41
CA GLU A 22 -11.28 -32.69 -8.24
C GLU A 22 -10.23 -33.75 -8.62
N GLU A 23 -10.56 -34.66 -9.55
CA GLU A 23 -9.61 -35.68 -10.02
C GLU A 23 -8.42 -35.09 -10.79
N TRP A 24 -8.65 -34.04 -11.59
CA TRP A 24 -7.58 -33.36 -12.33
C TRP A 24 -6.64 -32.54 -11.43
N TRP A 25 -7.13 -32.00 -10.31
CA TRP A 25 -6.34 -31.23 -9.36
C TRP A 25 -5.37 -32.08 -8.53
N ARG A 26 -5.71 -33.36 -8.26
CA ARG A 26 -4.86 -34.24 -7.43
C ARG A 26 -3.65 -34.82 -8.15
N GLU A 27 -3.75 -35.13 -9.45
CA GLU A 27 -2.71 -35.94 -10.11
C GLU A 27 -1.77 -35.17 -11.04
N ARG A 28 -2.09 -33.96 -11.51
CA ARG A 28 -1.22 -33.23 -12.45
C ARG A 28 -1.07 -31.76 -12.07
N ARG A 29 0.16 -31.37 -11.73
CA ARG A 29 0.61 -29.98 -11.51
C ARG A 29 0.50 -29.14 -12.79
N ILE A 30 -0.70 -28.77 -13.19
CA ILE A 30 -0.95 -27.91 -14.35
C ILE A 30 -1.18 -26.48 -13.86
N ARG A 31 -0.44 -25.52 -14.42
CA ARG A 31 -0.60 -24.09 -14.15
C ARG A 31 -1.31 -23.46 -15.36
N PHE A 32 -2.48 -22.88 -15.15
CA PHE A 32 -3.13 -22.06 -16.16
C PHE A 32 -2.42 -20.70 -16.24
N VAL A 33 -1.96 -20.34 -17.44
CA VAL A 33 -1.39 -19.03 -17.72
C VAL A 33 -2.35 -18.33 -18.67
N PHE A 34 -2.96 -17.24 -18.22
CA PHE A 34 -3.76 -16.36 -19.06
C PHE A 34 -2.84 -15.27 -19.60
N GLU A 35 -2.43 -15.39 -20.86
CA GLU A 35 -1.72 -14.33 -21.57
C GLU A 35 -2.69 -13.59 -22.49
N TYR A 36 -2.71 -12.25 -22.35
CA TYR A 36 -3.34 -11.36 -23.31
C TYR A 36 -2.32 -11.08 -24.43
N GLY A 37 -2.41 -11.83 -25.51
CA GLY A 37 -1.70 -11.54 -26.75
C GLY A 37 -2.61 -10.80 -27.74
N TYR A 38 -2.10 -9.75 -28.37
CA TYR A 38 -2.71 -9.13 -29.54
C TYR A 38 -1.93 -9.49 -30.82
N PRO A 39 -2.03 -10.71 -31.36
CA PRO A 39 -1.64 -10.94 -32.74
C PRO A 39 -2.85 -10.60 -33.61
N HIS A 40 -2.80 -9.48 -34.32
CA HIS A 40 -3.72 -9.13 -35.42
C HIS A 40 -5.13 -8.60 -35.08
N GLY A 41 -5.28 -7.82 -34.01
CA GLY A 41 -6.37 -6.84 -33.92
C GLY A 41 -7.78 -7.34 -33.56
N HIS A 42 -7.95 -8.63 -33.21
CA HIS A 42 -9.18 -9.11 -32.60
C HIS A 42 -8.89 -9.89 -31.31
N PRO A 43 -9.60 -9.63 -30.20
CA PRO A 43 -9.42 -10.37 -28.96
C PRO A 43 -9.97 -11.79 -29.09
N THR A 44 -9.09 -12.78 -29.20
CA THR A 44 -9.45 -14.19 -29.10
C THR A 44 -9.18 -14.70 -27.67
N HIS A 45 -10.23 -15.23 -27.03
CA HIS A 45 -10.11 -15.87 -25.73
C HIS A 45 -9.72 -17.33 -25.95
N GLY A 46 -8.42 -17.63 -25.82
CA GLY A 46 -7.90 -18.99 -25.81
C GLY A 46 -7.40 -19.38 -24.42
N ILE A 47 -7.79 -20.56 -23.93
CA ILE A 47 -7.12 -21.20 -22.79
C ILE A 47 -5.92 -21.94 -23.37
N TYR A 48 -4.71 -21.45 -23.11
CA TYR A 48 -3.49 -22.07 -23.59
C TYR A 48 -2.94 -23.01 -22.52
N ILE A 49 -2.76 -24.29 -22.90
CA ILE A 49 -2.01 -25.25 -22.11
C ILE A 49 -0.58 -25.22 -22.64
N SER A 50 0.27 -24.40 -22.00
CA SER A 50 1.70 -24.34 -22.32
C SER A 50 2.41 -25.53 -21.66
N LYS A 51 3.19 -26.31 -22.43
CA LYS A 51 4.20 -27.20 -21.87
C LYS A 51 5.27 -26.33 -21.22
N GLU A 52 5.38 -26.45 -19.89
CA GLU A 52 6.33 -25.81 -18.97
C GLU A 52 7.15 -24.67 -19.60
N THR A 53 6.65 -23.43 -19.47
CA THR A 53 7.55 -22.26 -19.48
C THR A 53 8.68 -22.52 -18.47
N PRO A 54 9.95 -22.19 -18.79
CA PRO A 54 11.06 -22.40 -17.87
C PRO A 54 10.67 -21.81 -16.52
N LYS A 55 10.69 -22.63 -15.47
CA LYS A 55 10.24 -22.30 -14.11
C LYS A 55 10.76 -20.91 -13.75
N ARG A 56 9.93 -19.87 -13.92
CA ARG A 56 10.14 -18.60 -13.25
C ARG A 56 10.00 -18.97 -11.79
N LYS A 57 11.14 -19.16 -11.12
CA LYS A 57 11.19 -19.58 -9.71
C LYS A 57 10.20 -18.69 -8.99
N GLU A 58 9.18 -19.30 -8.39
CA GLU A 58 8.32 -18.59 -7.48
C GLU A 58 9.27 -17.96 -6.46
N ILE A 59 9.41 -16.64 -6.52
CA ILE A 59 10.21 -15.90 -5.56
C ILE A 59 9.34 -15.85 -4.31
N LYS A 60 9.18 -17.00 -3.65
CA LYS A 60 8.97 -16.98 -2.21
C LYS A 60 10.28 -16.38 -1.69
N PRO A 61 10.28 -15.20 -1.06
CA PRO A 61 11.50 -14.69 -0.45
C PRO A 61 12.01 -15.80 0.47
N LYS A 62 13.14 -16.41 0.11
CA LYS A 62 13.64 -17.60 0.80
C LYS A 62 13.91 -17.20 2.25
N GLY A 63 13.14 -17.77 3.18
CA GLY A 63 13.32 -17.57 4.61
C GLY A 63 12.41 -16.54 5.29
N ILE A 64 11.55 -15.81 4.57
CA ILE A 64 10.56 -14.93 5.22
C ILE A 64 9.27 -15.74 5.44
N THR A 65 9.09 -16.19 6.68
CA THR A 65 7.84 -16.80 7.15
C THR A 65 7.14 -15.85 8.11
N CYS A 66 5.86 -15.57 7.87
CA CYS A 66 5.02 -14.84 8.82
C CYS A 66 3.95 -15.82 9.32
N PRO A 67 4.19 -16.53 10.45
CA PRO A 67 3.25 -17.57 10.91
C PRO A 67 1.86 -17.00 11.25
N GLU A 68 1.81 -15.72 11.63
CA GLU A 68 0.60 -15.00 12.02
C GLU A 68 -0.13 -14.33 10.85
N GLY A 69 0.46 -14.32 9.66
CA GLY A 69 -0.04 -13.56 8.52
C GLY A 69 -0.29 -14.43 7.29
N ILE A 70 -1.32 -14.08 6.53
CA ILE A 70 -1.50 -14.57 5.16
C ILE A 70 -0.95 -13.54 4.17
N TRP A 71 -0.40 -14.04 3.07
CA TRP A 71 0.04 -13.19 1.97
C TRP A 71 -1.19 -12.56 1.30
N SER A 72 -1.07 -11.35 0.77
CA SER A 72 -2.16 -10.70 0.02
C SER A 72 -2.75 -11.61 -1.06
N ARG A 73 -1.90 -12.41 -1.74
CA ARG A 73 -2.33 -13.42 -2.72
C ARG A 73 -3.25 -14.50 -2.18
N GLU A 74 -2.98 -14.98 -0.97
CA GLU A 74 -3.81 -15.97 -0.30
C GLU A 74 -5.12 -15.33 0.19
N ALA A 75 -5.05 -14.11 0.72
CA ALA A 75 -6.23 -13.32 1.08
C ALA A 75 -7.15 -13.07 -0.13
N PHE A 76 -6.60 -12.85 -1.33
CA PHE A 76 -7.39 -12.73 -2.57
C PHE A 76 -8.21 -13.98 -2.88
N CYS A 77 -7.59 -15.17 -2.77
CA CYS A 77 -8.28 -16.42 -3.07
C CYS A 77 -9.43 -16.66 -2.10
N LEU A 78 -9.17 -16.52 -0.80
CA LEU A 78 -10.16 -16.73 0.26
C LEU A 78 -11.34 -15.75 0.15
N LEU A 79 -11.07 -14.49 -0.22
CA LEU A 79 -12.13 -13.50 -0.44
C LEU A 79 -12.98 -13.85 -1.68
N GLY A 80 -12.35 -14.31 -2.75
CA GLY A 80 -13.06 -14.74 -3.96
C GLY A 80 -13.94 -15.96 -3.74
N GLU A 81 -13.51 -16.89 -2.89
CA GLU A 81 -14.31 -18.04 -2.44
C GLU A 81 -15.53 -17.59 -1.65
N LYS A 82 -15.36 -16.71 -0.65
CA LYS A 82 -16.48 -16.17 0.15
C LYS A 82 -17.52 -15.45 -0.70
N GLU A 83 -17.09 -14.65 -1.67
CA GLU A 83 -17.97 -13.88 -2.55
C GLU A 83 -18.57 -14.73 -3.69
N GLY A 84 -18.28 -16.03 -3.76
CA GLY A 84 -18.77 -16.95 -4.80
C GLY A 84 -18.34 -16.53 -6.21
N ASN A 85 -17.21 -15.85 -6.35
CA ASN A 85 -16.86 -15.07 -7.53
C ASN A 85 -15.38 -15.20 -7.96
N LEU A 86 -14.82 -16.41 -7.86
CA LEU A 86 -13.45 -16.72 -8.30
C LEU A 86 -13.18 -16.41 -9.78
N ASP A 87 -14.20 -16.42 -10.63
CA ASP A 87 -14.07 -16.19 -12.07
C ASP A 87 -13.93 -14.70 -12.45
N LYS A 88 -14.05 -13.78 -11.50
CA LYS A 88 -13.89 -12.34 -11.77
C LYS A 88 -12.43 -11.97 -12.04
N ASN A 89 -12.24 -10.90 -12.82
CA ASN A 89 -10.92 -10.35 -13.10
C ASN A 89 -10.20 -10.01 -11.79
N VAL A 90 -8.91 -10.34 -11.72
CA VAL A 90 -7.99 -10.01 -10.61
C VAL A 90 -8.16 -8.56 -10.14
N GLY A 91 -8.38 -7.61 -11.06
CA GLY A 91 -8.62 -6.20 -10.74
C GLY A 91 -9.88 -5.92 -9.90
N TRP A 92 -10.92 -6.75 -9.98
CA TRP A 92 -12.12 -6.61 -9.15
C TRP A 92 -11.88 -7.13 -7.74
N LEU A 93 -11.32 -8.35 -7.61
CA LEU A 93 -10.94 -8.92 -6.31
C LEU A 93 -9.91 -8.06 -5.58
N ALA A 94 -9.02 -7.45 -6.37
CA ALA A 94 -8.03 -6.49 -5.95
C ALA A 94 -8.65 -5.32 -5.19
N GLN A 95 -9.55 -4.63 -5.89
CA GLN A 95 -10.29 -3.50 -5.36
C GLN A 95 -11.13 -3.93 -4.15
N ARG A 96 -11.78 -5.10 -4.22
CA ARG A 96 -12.61 -5.61 -3.14
C ARG A 96 -11.81 -5.86 -1.85
N LEU A 97 -10.62 -6.45 -1.94
CA LEU A 97 -9.78 -6.64 -0.76
C LEU A 97 -9.35 -5.29 -0.18
N ALA A 98 -8.97 -4.32 -1.02
CA ALA A 98 -8.61 -2.98 -0.55
C ALA A 98 -9.79 -2.31 0.18
N GLU A 99 -11.01 -2.42 -0.36
CA GLU A 99 -12.23 -1.94 0.31
C GLU A 99 -12.42 -2.59 1.67
N VAL A 100 -12.30 -3.91 1.77
CA VAL A 100 -12.42 -4.65 3.04
C VAL A 100 -11.39 -4.16 4.05
N LEU A 101 -10.12 -4.01 3.65
CA LEU A 101 -9.05 -3.57 4.54
C LEU A 101 -9.19 -2.10 5.00
N VAL A 102 -9.84 -1.27 4.19
CA VAL A 102 -10.17 0.13 4.55
C VAL A 102 -11.39 0.19 5.48
N LEU A 103 -12.41 -0.62 5.21
CA LEU A 103 -13.67 -0.63 5.98
C LEU A 103 -13.55 -1.35 7.33
N GLU A 104 -12.65 -2.34 7.44
CA GLU A 104 -12.45 -3.15 8.65
C GLU A 104 -11.14 -2.77 9.36
N PRO A 105 -11.13 -1.68 10.19
CA PRO A 105 -9.94 -1.21 10.92
C PRO A 105 -9.36 -2.24 11.89
N SER A 106 -10.11 -3.30 12.19
CA SER A 106 -9.71 -4.43 13.02
C SER A 106 -8.71 -5.37 12.32
N ILE A 107 -8.72 -5.44 10.98
CA ILE A 107 -7.84 -6.34 10.21
C ILE A 107 -6.47 -5.69 9.99
N GLU A 108 -5.49 -6.03 10.80
CA GLU A 108 -4.15 -5.46 10.70
C GLU A 108 -3.44 -5.84 9.40
N VAL A 109 -2.81 -4.83 8.80
CA VAL A 109 -2.03 -4.95 7.57
C VAL A 109 -0.59 -4.60 7.89
N PHE A 110 0.33 -5.45 7.47
CA PHE A 110 1.74 -5.28 7.68
C PHE A 110 2.50 -5.32 6.36
N THR A 111 3.58 -4.57 6.29
CA THR A 111 4.60 -4.71 5.25
C THR A 111 5.82 -5.39 5.80
N ILE A 112 6.46 -6.23 4.99
CA ILE A 112 7.81 -6.75 5.27
C ILE A 112 8.71 -6.29 4.14
N ASP A 113 9.78 -5.60 4.51
CA ASP A 113 10.86 -5.23 3.61
C ASP A 113 11.66 -6.48 3.24
N SER A 114 11.78 -6.78 1.94
CA SER A 114 12.45 -8.00 1.45
C SER A 114 13.93 -8.09 1.81
N TYR A 115 14.61 -6.95 2.02
CA TYR A 115 16.04 -6.91 2.26
C TYR A 115 16.36 -7.03 3.74
N THR A 116 15.58 -6.33 4.57
CA THR A 116 15.82 -6.24 6.02
C THR A 116 14.98 -7.24 6.82
N GLY A 117 13.91 -7.78 6.23
CA GLY A 117 12.91 -8.59 6.95
C GLY A 117 12.10 -7.77 7.97
N GLN A 118 12.25 -6.44 8.00
CA GLN A 118 11.60 -5.61 9.00
C GLN A 118 10.09 -5.55 8.74
N LYS A 119 9.31 -6.04 9.71
CA LYS A 119 7.85 -5.89 9.76
C LYS A 119 7.49 -4.46 10.17
N LYS A 120 6.67 -3.79 9.38
CA LYS A 120 6.10 -2.46 9.69
C LYS A 120 4.59 -2.51 9.56
N ARG A 121 3.88 -1.77 10.40
CA ARG A 121 2.45 -1.57 10.23
C ARG A 121 2.22 -0.77 8.95
N PHE A 122 1.31 -1.23 8.11
CA PHE A 122 0.99 -0.57 6.86
C PHE A 122 0.02 0.59 7.11
N ASP A 123 0.29 1.73 6.48
CA ASP A 123 -0.61 2.88 6.52
C ASP A 123 -1.81 2.61 5.59
N ARG A 124 -2.99 2.52 6.19
CA ARG A 124 -4.23 2.22 5.45
C ARG A 124 -4.74 3.40 4.65
N ASP A 125 -4.36 4.62 4.99
CA ASP A 125 -4.78 5.79 4.21
C ASP A 125 -4.20 5.74 2.80
N PHE A 126 -3.08 5.01 2.61
CA PHE A 126 -2.56 4.69 1.28
C PHE A 126 -3.59 3.93 0.42
N LEU A 127 -4.36 2.99 0.99
CA LEU A 127 -5.33 2.17 0.26
C LEU A 127 -6.54 2.94 -0.27
N ARG A 128 -6.78 4.17 0.21
CA ARG A 128 -7.91 4.99 -0.26
C ARG A 128 -7.77 5.45 -1.71
N SER A 129 -6.57 5.40 -2.27
CA SER A 129 -6.33 5.72 -3.69
C SER A 129 -6.57 4.49 -4.58
N GLN A 130 -7.36 4.64 -5.66
CA GLN A 130 -7.59 3.57 -6.63
C GLN A 130 -6.28 2.99 -7.20
N ASN A 131 -5.28 3.84 -7.41
CA ASN A 131 -3.97 3.41 -7.90
C ASN A 131 -3.20 2.60 -6.85
N ALA A 132 -3.32 2.97 -5.58
CA ALA A 132 -2.69 2.26 -4.47
C ALA A 132 -3.33 0.89 -4.23
N ALA A 133 -4.66 0.77 -4.34
CA ALA A 133 -5.35 -0.51 -4.29
C ALA A 133 -4.84 -1.46 -5.40
N LYS A 134 -4.73 -0.97 -6.64
CA LYS A 134 -4.18 -1.75 -7.75
C LYS A 134 -2.76 -2.26 -7.45
N TRP A 135 -1.90 -1.37 -6.97
CA TRP A 135 -0.50 -1.65 -6.63
C TRP A 135 -0.33 -2.61 -5.44
N PHE A 136 -1.15 -2.45 -4.41
CA PHE A 136 -1.23 -3.36 -3.27
C PHE A 136 -1.43 -4.81 -3.71
N VAL A 137 -2.25 -5.01 -4.74
CA VAL A 137 -2.67 -6.33 -5.22
C VAL A 137 -1.65 -6.94 -6.16
N GLU A 138 -1.00 -6.10 -6.96
CA GLU A 138 0.18 -6.50 -7.71
C GLU A 138 1.37 -6.85 -6.78
N GLY A 139 1.25 -6.60 -5.47
CA GLY A 139 2.29 -6.85 -4.48
C GLY A 139 3.44 -5.84 -4.59
N LEU A 140 3.15 -4.65 -5.10
CA LEU A 140 4.12 -3.62 -5.43
C LEU A 140 3.66 -2.30 -4.82
N ILE A 141 4.22 -1.87 -3.70
CA ILE A 141 4.07 -0.46 -3.28
C ILE A 141 5.13 0.31 -4.07
N LYS A 142 4.72 1.29 -4.91
CA LYS A 142 5.56 2.13 -5.78
C LYS A 142 7.08 1.99 -5.53
N GLY A 143 7.73 1.18 -6.36
CA GLY A 143 9.16 0.89 -6.32
C GLY A 143 9.45 -0.07 -7.45
N GLN A 144 10.62 0.05 -8.08
CA GLN A 144 10.94 -0.72 -9.29
C GLN A 144 10.72 -2.23 -9.09
N PRO A 145 10.39 -2.99 -10.15
CA PRO A 145 10.33 -4.44 -10.08
C PRO A 145 11.65 -5.00 -9.53
N GLY A 146 11.66 -5.40 -8.24
CA GLY A 146 12.87 -5.82 -7.53
C GLY A 146 12.92 -5.44 -6.06
N GLU A 147 12.28 -4.34 -5.65
CA GLU A 147 12.20 -3.90 -4.25
C GLU A 147 10.90 -4.39 -3.61
N GLY A 148 10.89 -5.66 -3.20
CA GLY A 148 9.68 -6.36 -2.80
C GLY A 148 9.18 -5.97 -1.41
N ILE A 149 8.33 -4.95 -1.31
CA ILE A 149 7.52 -4.77 -0.11
C ILE A 149 6.36 -5.77 -0.18
N TYR A 150 6.42 -6.78 0.67
CA TYR A 150 5.37 -7.79 0.76
C TYR A 150 4.32 -7.38 1.76
N ILE A 151 3.06 -7.62 1.42
CA ILE A 151 1.93 -7.23 2.26
C ILE A 151 1.27 -8.46 2.87
N PHE A 152 1.09 -8.40 4.18
CA PHE A 152 0.49 -9.42 5.00
C PHE A 152 -0.76 -8.89 5.67
N VAL A 153 -1.73 -9.77 5.77
CA VAL A 153 -2.93 -9.57 6.57
C VAL A 153 -2.86 -10.53 7.75
N ASN A 154 -3.21 -10.08 8.95
CA ASN A 154 -3.32 -10.99 10.11
C ASN A 154 -4.30 -12.12 9.78
N ARG A 155 -3.83 -13.38 9.85
CA ARG A 155 -4.60 -14.56 9.43
C ARG A 155 -5.87 -14.71 10.26
N GLU A 156 -5.74 -14.68 11.58
CA GLU A 156 -6.86 -14.92 12.51
C GLU A 156 -7.97 -13.87 12.32
N GLN A 157 -7.59 -12.60 12.21
CA GLN A 157 -8.55 -11.51 11.98
C GLN A 157 -9.24 -11.63 10.63
N PHE A 158 -8.51 -12.03 9.59
CA PHE A 158 -9.08 -12.21 8.26
C PHE A 158 -9.99 -13.44 8.20
N GLU A 159 -9.63 -14.56 8.81
CA GLU A 159 -10.48 -15.74 8.91
C GLU A 159 -11.76 -15.46 9.71
N ASN A 160 -11.66 -14.68 10.79
CA ASN A 160 -12.83 -14.21 11.54
C ASN A 160 -13.75 -13.33 10.68
N TYR A 161 -13.18 -12.40 9.91
CA TYR A 161 -13.93 -11.63 8.91
C TYR A 161 -14.63 -12.55 7.91
N LEU A 162 -13.94 -13.55 7.38
CA LEU A 162 -14.53 -14.46 6.39
C LEU A 162 -15.69 -15.28 6.99
N ALA A 163 -15.60 -15.66 8.25
CA ALA A 163 -16.62 -16.40 8.98
C ALA A 163 -17.73 -15.53 9.60
N ASP A 164 -17.75 -14.22 9.31
CA ASP A 164 -18.68 -13.24 9.89
C ASP A 164 -18.68 -13.24 11.44
N LYS A 165 -17.54 -13.61 12.03
CA LYS A 165 -17.34 -13.57 13.48
C LYS A 165 -16.95 -12.16 13.90
N PRO A 166 -17.39 -11.69 15.09
CA PRO A 166 -16.92 -10.43 15.62
C PRO A 166 -15.40 -10.47 15.77
N ILE A 167 -14.72 -9.49 15.18
CA ILE A 167 -13.27 -9.36 15.32
C ILE A 167 -13.04 -8.68 16.66
N GLU A 168 -12.65 -9.46 17.66
CA GLU A 168 -12.23 -8.91 18.94
C GLU A 168 -11.01 -8.03 18.68
N ASN A 169 -11.17 -6.72 18.85
CA ASN A 169 -10.04 -5.80 18.93
C ASN A 169 -9.28 -6.17 20.19
N LYS A 170 -8.37 -7.15 20.10
CA LYS A 170 -7.18 -7.20 20.92
C LYS A 170 -6.40 -5.94 20.57
N VAL A 171 -6.84 -4.80 21.10
CA VAL A 171 -5.96 -3.64 21.26
C VAL A 171 -4.74 -4.24 21.90
N ALA A 172 -3.63 -4.27 21.16
CA ALA A 172 -2.38 -4.75 21.68
C ALA A 172 -2.08 -3.90 22.91
N SER A 173 -2.49 -4.40 24.08
CA SER A 173 -2.01 -3.91 25.35
C SER A 173 -0.50 -3.89 25.17
N PRO A 174 0.15 -2.73 25.29
CA PRO A 174 1.57 -2.61 25.02
C PRO A 174 2.28 -3.73 25.78
N GLU A 175 2.96 -4.61 25.04
CA GLU A 175 3.69 -5.72 25.66
C GLU A 175 4.57 -5.13 26.77
N PRO A 176 4.46 -5.61 28.02
CA PRO A 176 5.21 -5.05 29.13
C PRO A 176 6.67 -5.47 28.98
N GLU A 177 7.44 -4.65 28.26
CA GLU A 177 8.90 -4.72 28.30
C GLU A 177 9.34 -4.22 29.69
N ASN A 178 9.52 -5.18 30.61
CA ASN A 178 10.02 -5.07 31.99
C ASN A 178 9.07 -4.51 33.07
N ALA A 179 8.38 -5.44 33.75
CA ALA A 179 7.73 -5.20 35.02
C ALA A 179 8.71 -5.15 36.20
N LYS A 180 8.70 -4.03 36.96
CA LYS A 180 8.93 -3.97 38.41
C LYS A 180 7.91 -2.99 39.02
N PRO A 181 7.35 -3.24 40.21
CA PRO A 181 5.91 -3.08 40.41
C PRO A 181 5.46 -1.76 41.06
N ALA A 182 4.24 -1.38 40.68
CA ALA A 182 3.14 -0.92 41.53
C ALA A 182 3.41 0.22 42.52
N ASN A 183 3.23 1.46 42.05
CA ASN A 183 2.45 2.52 42.72
C ASN A 183 2.58 3.84 41.92
N LYS A 184 1.81 4.03 40.84
CA LYS A 184 1.70 5.37 40.22
C LYS A 184 0.55 5.59 39.23
N GLU A 185 -0.63 5.01 39.48
CA GLU A 185 -1.76 5.14 38.54
C GLU A 185 -2.53 6.47 38.64
N LYS A 186 -2.04 7.45 39.41
CA LYS A 186 -2.65 8.79 39.55
C LYS A 186 -1.84 9.95 38.95
N GLU A 187 -0.80 9.67 38.16
CA GLU A 187 0.10 10.72 37.63
C GLU A 187 0.40 10.60 36.11
N LEU A 188 -0.48 9.98 35.32
CA LEU A 188 -0.24 9.74 33.88
C LEU A 188 -0.82 10.79 32.91
N LEU A 189 -1.24 11.96 33.40
CA LEU A 189 -1.51 13.17 32.59
C LEU A 189 -0.31 14.15 32.57
N GLY A 190 0.84 13.74 33.13
CA GLY A 190 2.04 14.57 33.21
C GLY A 190 2.95 14.45 31.99
N LYS A 191 2.95 15.49 31.14
CA LYS A 191 4.06 15.91 30.26
C LYS A 191 4.69 14.80 29.41
N GLN A 192 4.12 14.54 28.24
CA GLN A 192 4.94 14.21 27.08
C GLN A 192 5.75 15.46 26.71
N LYS A 193 6.87 15.68 27.43
CA LYS A 193 7.90 16.63 27.02
C LYS A 193 8.61 15.98 25.84
N THR A 194 8.02 16.08 24.65
CA THR A 194 8.74 15.83 23.40
C THR A 194 9.99 16.68 23.48
N THR A 195 11.14 16.02 23.60
CA THR A 195 12.43 16.68 23.50
C THR A 195 12.56 17.11 22.06
N GLU A 196 11.98 18.27 21.75
CA GLU A 196 12.16 18.98 20.49
C GLU A 196 13.66 19.15 20.32
N LYS A 197 14.29 18.24 19.57
CA LYS A 197 15.62 18.45 19.06
C LYS A 197 15.48 19.66 18.16
N SER A 198 16.01 20.80 18.61
CA SER A 198 16.12 21.98 17.77
C SER A 198 16.79 21.54 16.47
N LEU A 199 16.10 21.69 15.34
CA LEU A 199 16.68 21.40 14.03
C LEU A 199 18.04 22.06 13.93
N GLY A 200 19.02 21.33 13.40
CA GLY A 200 20.35 21.90 13.19
C GLY A 200 20.24 23.16 12.33
N THR A 201 21.08 24.16 12.57
CA THR A 201 21.09 25.41 11.78
C THR A 201 21.15 25.13 10.28
N ARG A 202 21.97 24.15 9.86
CA ARG A 202 22.09 23.71 8.47
C ARG A 202 20.81 23.11 7.89
N GLU A 203 20.07 22.33 8.68
CA GLU A 203 18.81 21.71 8.23
C GLU A 203 17.73 22.79 8.05
N ARG A 204 17.63 23.70 9.02
CA ARG A 204 16.72 24.85 8.95
C ARG A 204 17.01 25.71 7.71
N ASP A 205 18.27 26.06 7.46
CA ASP A 205 18.65 26.85 6.29
C ASP A 205 18.32 26.15 4.97
N THR A 206 18.47 24.82 4.92
CA THR A 206 18.13 24.02 3.75
C THR A 206 16.63 24.08 3.48
N VAL A 207 15.80 23.92 4.52
CA VAL A 207 14.34 24.02 4.40
C VAL A 207 13.91 25.42 3.98
N LEU A 208 14.50 26.47 4.57
CA LEU A 208 14.19 27.85 4.20
C LEU A 208 14.53 28.13 2.73
N LYS A 209 15.68 27.67 2.23
CA LYS A 209 16.04 27.77 0.81
C LYS A 209 15.04 27.08 -0.12
N MET A 210 14.52 25.92 0.28
CA MET A 210 13.48 25.23 -0.49
C MET A 210 12.17 26.03 -0.50
N ILE A 211 11.75 26.55 0.66
CA ILE A 211 10.51 27.34 0.79
C ILE A 211 10.57 28.58 -0.10
N ILE A 212 11.65 29.36 -0.05
CA ILE A 212 11.77 30.59 -0.85
C ILE A 212 11.83 30.29 -2.35
N GLY A 213 12.54 29.23 -2.76
CA GLY A 213 12.59 28.81 -4.16
C GLY A 213 11.21 28.43 -4.72
N MET A 214 10.41 27.69 -3.95
CA MET A 214 9.04 27.34 -4.34
C MET A 214 8.12 28.55 -4.35
N ALA A 215 8.27 29.48 -3.41
CA ALA A 215 7.46 30.70 -3.37
C ALA A 215 7.73 31.62 -4.57
N ILE A 216 9.00 31.83 -4.92
CA ILE A 216 9.39 32.64 -6.10
C ILE A 216 8.90 31.97 -7.38
N GLY A 217 9.18 30.67 -7.55
CA GLY A 217 8.86 29.95 -8.78
C GLY A 217 7.38 29.62 -8.97
N GLY A 218 6.66 29.33 -7.88
CA GLY A 218 5.27 28.86 -7.92
C GLY A 218 4.22 29.94 -7.69
N TYR A 219 4.55 30.97 -6.91
CA TYR A 219 3.60 32.02 -6.49
C TYR A 219 4.08 33.43 -6.86
N SER A 220 5.13 33.53 -7.68
CA SER A 220 5.72 34.81 -8.11
C SER A 220 6.04 35.74 -6.94
N TYR A 221 6.49 35.18 -5.81
CA TYR A 221 6.87 35.94 -4.63
C TYR A 221 8.07 36.87 -4.96
N ASP A 222 7.92 38.17 -4.66
CA ASP A 222 9.01 39.14 -4.72
C ASP A 222 9.53 39.44 -3.30
N PRO A 223 10.76 39.02 -2.94
CA PRO A 223 11.34 39.26 -1.61
C PRO A 223 11.64 40.74 -1.34
N LYS A 224 11.71 41.59 -2.38
CA LYS A 224 11.96 43.03 -2.24
C LYS A 224 10.67 43.84 -2.08
N ALA A 225 9.51 43.25 -2.36
CA ALA A 225 8.24 43.94 -2.26
C ALA A 225 7.89 44.25 -0.79
N SER A 226 7.51 45.50 -0.52
CA SER A 226 7.07 45.92 0.83
C SER A 226 5.82 45.18 1.31
N LYS A 227 4.92 44.82 0.37
CA LYS A 227 3.71 44.04 0.62
C LYS A 227 3.54 43.02 -0.50
N SER A 228 3.37 41.76 -0.14
CA SER A 228 3.10 40.67 -1.07
C SER A 228 1.79 39.96 -0.68
N PRO A 229 0.88 39.69 -1.65
CA PRO A 229 -0.32 38.89 -1.43
C PRO A 229 -0.02 37.39 -1.33
N THR A 230 1.18 36.94 -1.74
CA THR A 230 1.58 35.53 -1.85
C THR A 230 1.36 34.73 -0.58
N ALA A 231 1.54 35.33 0.60
CA ALA A 231 1.33 34.61 1.86
C ALA A 231 -0.13 34.14 2.05
N LYS A 232 -1.10 34.94 1.57
CA LYS A 232 -2.51 34.57 1.59
C LYS A 232 -2.81 33.49 0.56
N GLU A 233 -2.27 33.62 -0.64
CA GLU A 233 -2.44 32.62 -1.71
C GLU A 233 -1.93 31.24 -1.27
N ILE A 234 -0.75 31.19 -0.64
CA ILE A 234 -0.20 29.96 -0.07
C ILE A 234 -1.10 29.41 1.05
N SER A 235 -1.63 30.28 1.93
CA SER A 235 -2.56 29.86 3.00
C SER A 235 -3.83 29.24 2.42
N ASP A 236 -4.44 29.90 1.44
CA ASP A 236 -5.67 29.43 0.77
C ASP A 236 -5.42 28.08 0.06
N ASP A 237 -4.26 27.90 -0.57
CA ASP A 237 -3.89 26.64 -1.23
C ASP A 237 -3.65 25.50 -0.23
N LEU A 238 -2.96 25.76 0.87
CA LEU A 238 -2.78 24.80 1.96
C LEU A 238 -4.11 24.41 2.58
N LEU A 239 -5.02 25.38 2.76
CA LEU A 239 -6.36 25.14 3.30
C LEU A 239 -7.18 24.23 2.38
N ARG A 240 -7.06 24.38 1.06
CA ARG A 240 -7.69 23.45 0.08
C ARG A 240 -7.16 22.01 0.19
N GLN A 241 -5.95 21.83 0.73
CA GLN A 241 -5.36 20.52 1.02
C GLN A 241 -5.68 20.02 2.44
N GLY A 242 -6.51 20.75 3.21
CA GLY A 242 -6.85 20.42 4.59
C GLY A 242 -5.77 20.79 5.61
N ILE A 243 -4.78 21.60 5.21
CA ILE A 243 -3.68 22.05 6.08
C ILE A 243 -3.92 23.52 6.45
N SER A 244 -4.26 23.78 7.73
CA SER A 244 -4.52 25.14 8.19
C SER A 244 -3.23 25.82 8.69
N VAL A 245 -2.75 26.83 7.96
CA VAL A 245 -1.62 27.69 8.38
C VAL A 245 -1.99 29.15 8.17
N SER A 246 -1.78 30.00 9.19
CA SER A 246 -2.09 31.43 9.10
C SER A 246 -1.14 32.19 8.17
N ASP A 247 -1.67 33.21 7.47
CA ASP A 247 -0.93 34.12 6.60
C ASP A 247 0.29 34.74 7.30
N ASP A 248 0.16 35.09 8.58
CA ASP A 248 1.22 35.72 9.37
C ASP A 248 2.37 34.75 9.67
N THR A 249 2.06 33.47 9.85
CA THR A 249 3.07 32.43 9.99
C THR A 249 3.84 32.26 8.68
N ILE A 250 3.14 32.23 7.55
CA ILE A 250 3.76 32.12 6.22
C ILE A 250 4.62 33.36 5.94
N ARG A 251 4.13 34.58 6.22
CA ARG A 251 4.92 35.82 6.09
C ARG A 251 6.19 35.79 6.90
N LYS A 252 6.14 35.28 8.13
CA LYS A 252 7.32 35.13 8.98
C LYS A 252 8.36 34.22 8.32
N TRP A 253 7.95 33.03 7.87
CA TRP A 253 8.87 32.09 7.22
C TRP A 253 9.42 32.60 5.89
N LEU A 254 8.61 33.29 5.08
CA LEU A 254 9.08 33.91 3.83
C LEU A 254 10.11 35.02 4.09
N LYS A 255 9.94 35.82 5.16
CA LYS A 255 10.93 36.82 5.56
C LYS A 255 12.24 36.18 6.01
N GLU A 256 12.18 35.20 6.91
CA GLU A 256 13.37 34.46 7.35
C GLU A 256 14.08 33.78 6.16
N ALA A 257 13.33 33.25 5.19
CA ALA A 257 13.92 32.62 4.02
C ALA A 257 14.50 33.63 3.02
N ALA A 258 13.93 34.84 2.91
CA ALA A 258 14.45 35.91 2.06
C ALA A 258 15.83 36.41 2.54
N GLU A 259 16.11 36.38 3.84
CA GLU A 259 17.43 36.74 4.40
C GLU A 259 18.57 35.81 3.95
N ILE A 260 18.25 34.60 3.47
CA ILE A 260 19.22 33.60 3.03
C ILE A 260 19.56 33.73 1.53
N LEU A 261 18.79 34.52 0.77
CA LEU A 261 19.06 34.72 -0.64
C LEU A 261 20.40 35.46 -0.83
N PRO A 262 21.22 35.05 -1.82
CA PRO A 262 22.41 35.82 -2.15
C PRO A 262 22.00 37.25 -2.52
N PRO A 263 22.78 38.27 -2.16
CA PRO A 263 22.55 39.61 -2.68
C PRO A 263 22.64 39.54 -4.21
N ASP A 264 21.76 40.26 -4.91
CA ASP A 264 21.81 40.30 -6.36
C ASP A 264 23.21 40.78 -6.79
N THR A 265 24.02 39.86 -7.26
CA THR A 265 25.24 40.19 -7.98
C THR A 265 24.81 40.75 -9.33
N GLU A 266 24.77 42.08 -9.41
CA GLU A 266 24.64 42.87 -10.64
C GLU A 266 25.66 42.45 -11.71
#